data_AF-A0A0Q4P238-F1
#
_entry.id   AF-A0A0Q4P238-F1
#
_cell.length_a   1.000
_cell.length_b   1.000
_cell.length_c   1.000
_cell.angle_alpha   90.00
_cell.angle_beta   90.00
_cell.angle_gamma   90.00
#
_symmetry.space_group_name_H-M   'P 1'
#
loop_
_entity.id
_entity.type
_entity.pdbx_description
1 polymer ?
#
loop_
_entity_poly.entity_id
_entity_poly.type
_entity_poly.pdbx_seq_one_letter_code
_entity_poly.pdbx_strand_id
1 'polypeptide(L)'
;MTYDRVSAQYDIEKKSLVVAYVLWFFLGYVGVHRFYLGRPISGLMMFGFSAVVFLLTLVSFGFLGFLWFLVGLWWLIDALLIPGMAAGRNTRIADRVFGRR
;
A
#
# COMPACT_ATOMS: atom_id res chain seq x y z
N MET A 1 18.31 -2.84 30.23
CA MET A 1 19.03 -3.56 29.15
C MET A 1 18.12 -4.38 28.25
N THR A 2 17.26 -5.29 28.73
CA THR A 2 16.39 -6.07 27.82
C THR A 2 15.34 -5.21 27.11
N TYR A 3 14.71 -4.26 27.83
CA TYR A 3 13.74 -3.32 27.24
C TYR A 3 14.35 -2.42 26.14
N ASP A 4 15.61 -1.99 26.31
CA ASP A 4 16.31 -1.13 25.35
C ASP A 4 16.51 -1.86 24.00
N ARG A 5 16.75 -3.18 24.05
CA ARG A 5 16.91 -3.99 22.84
C ARG A 5 15.58 -4.27 22.14
N VAL A 6 14.52 -4.51 22.92
CA VAL A 6 13.17 -4.78 22.40
C VAL A 6 12.58 -3.52 21.73
N SER A 7 12.76 -2.35 22.33
CA SER A 7 12.36 -1.07 21.75
C SER A 7 13.17 -0.72 20.49
N ALA A 8 14.49 -0.90 20.51
CA ALA A 8 15.32 -0.73 19.32
C ALA A 8 14.91 -1.68 18.18
N GLN A 9 14.56 -2.93 18.49
CA GLN A 9 14.10 -3.89 17.49
C GLN A 9 12.74 -3.51 16.90
N TYR A 10 11.81 -3.00 17.71
CA TYR A 10 10.55 -2.44 17.23
C TYR A 10 10.77 -1.24 16.30
N ASP A 11 11.69 -0.33 16.65
CA ASP A 11 12.01 0.85 15.85
C ASP A 11 12.65 0.52 14.50
N ILE A 12 13.39 -0.59 14.41
CA ILE A 12 13.99 -1.08 13.16
C ILE A 12 12.94 -1.79 12.29
N GLU A 13 12.03 -2.56 12.88
CA GLU A 13 11.04 -3.34 12.12
C GLU A 13 9.81 -2.52 11.69
N LYS A 14 9.49 -1.41 12.38
CA LYS A 14 8.32 -0.58 12.07
C LYS A 14 8.36 -0.09 10.62
N LYS A 15 7.23 -0.21 9.92
CA LYS A 15 7.11 0.31 8.56
C LYS A 15 6.85 1.81 8.60
N SER A 16 7.63 2.56 7.81
CA SER A 16 7.48 4.00 7.71
C SER A 16 6.27 4.37 6.86
N LEU A 17 5.34 5.09 7.48
CA LEU A 17 4.14 5.61 6.83
C LEU A 17 4.50 6.63 5.73
N VAL A 18 5.53 7.44 5.97
CA VAL A 18 6.09 8.37 4.96
C VAL A 18 6.54 7.63 3.71
N VAL A 19 7.26 6.50 3.87
CA VAL A 19 7.69 5.67 2.74
C VAL A 19 6.48 5.12 1.98
N ALA A 20 5.44 4.66 2.68
CA ALA A 20 4.21 4.20 2.02
C ALA A 20 3.51 5.30 1.19
N TYR A 21 3.48 6.54 1.67
CA TYR A 21 2.95 7.69 0.91
C TYR A 21 3.82 8.06 -0.29
N VAL A 22 5.16 8.02 -0.15
CA VAL A 22 6.08 8.24 -1.26
C VAL A 22 5.86 7.20 -2.35
N LEU A 23 5.75 5.91 -1.99
CA LEU A 23 5.46 4.85 -2.95
C LEU A 23 4.07 5.01 -3.60
N TRP A 24 3.07 5.47 -2.85
CA TRP A 24 1.73 5.71 -3.39
C TRP A 24 1.70 6.88 -4.39
N PHE A 25 2.47 7.94 -4.14
CA PHE A 25 2.53 9.10 -5.03
C PHE A 25 3.22 8.76 -6.35
N PHE A 26 4.37 8.09 -6.30
CA PHE A 26 5.14 7.77 -7.52
C PHE A 26 4.65 6.49 -8.24
N LEU A 27 4.31 5.45 -7.48
CA LEU A 27 3.97 4.11 -8.00
C LEU A 27 2.54 3.67 -7.64
N GLY A 28 1.66 4.60 -7.27
CA GLY A 28 0.28 4.28 -6.86
C GLY A 28 -0.52 3.53 -7.91
N TYR A 29 -0.37 3.89 -9.19
CA TYR A 29 -1.02 3.20 -10.32
C TYR A 29 -0.55 1.75 -10.52
N VAL A 30 0.64 1.42 -10.03
CA VAL A 30 1.21 0.07 -10.07
C VAL A 30 0.82 -0.73 -8.81
N GLY A 31 0.42 -0.06 -7.72
CA GLY A 31 0.02 -0.70 -6.47
C GLY A 31 1.17 -1.13 -5.55
N VAL A 32 2.40 -0.62 -5.76
CA VAL A 32 3.60 -1.05 -5.02
C VAL A 32 3.56 -0.70 -3.53
N HIS A 33 2.87 0.38 -3.15
CA HIS A 33 2.64 0.73 -1.74
C HIS A 33 1.92 -0.38 -0.97
N ARG A 34 1.00 -1.12 -1.60
CA ARG A 34 0.30 -2.26 -0.99
C ARG A 34 1.22 -3.47 -0.80
N PHE A 35 2.20 -3.67 -1.67
CA PHE A 35 3.25 -4.69 -1.50
C PHE A 35 4.15 -4.34 -0.30
N TYR A 36 4.56 -3.08 -0.16
CA TYR A 36 5.36 -2.61 0.97
C TYR A 36 4.63 -2.77 2.31
N LEU A 37 3.32 -2.52 2.32
CA LEU A 37 2.45 -2.73 3.48
C LEU A 37 2.08 -4.21 3.71
N GLY A 38 2.59 -5.13 2.88
CA GLY A 38 2.47 -6.58 2.99
C GLY A 38 1.11 -7.15 2.61
N ARG A 39 0.36 -6.48 1.72
CA ARG A 39 -0.90 -6.96 1.13
C ARG A 39 -0.71 -7.21 -0.38
N PRO A 40 0.12 -8.20 -0.78
CA PRO A 40 0.52 -8.42 -2.17
C PRO A 40 -0.67 -8.74 -3.09
N ILE A 41 -1.66 -9.50 -2.60
CA ILE A 41 -2.86 -9.86 -3.37
C ILE A 41 -3.65 -8.61 -3.77
N SER A 42 -3.84 -7.68 -2.83
CA SER A 42 -4.59 -6.44 -3.10
C SER A 42 -3.82 -5.48 -4.01
N GLY A 43 -2.48 -5.48 -3.95
CA GLY A 43 -1.63 -4.73 -4.86
C GLY A 43 -1.68 -5.29 -6.28
N LEU A 44 -1.65 -6.62 -6.42
CA LEU A 44 -1.75 -7.29 -7.72
C LEU A 44 -3.12 -7.08 -8.37
N MET A 45 -4.20 -7.09 -7.60
CA MET A 45 -5.54 -6.75 -8.11
C MET A 45 -5.59 -5.30 -8.63
N MET A 46 -5.00 -4.35 -7.91
CA MET A 46 -4.94 -2.95 -8.34
C MET A 46 -4.12 -2.79 -9.62
N PHE A 47 -2.97 -3.47 -9.72
CA PHE A 47 -2.15 -3.50 -10.93
C PHE A 47 -2.91 -4.08 -12.12
N GLY A 48 -3.54 -5.25 -11.94
CA GLY A 48 -4.31 -5.91 -12.99
C GLY A 48 -5.46 -5.04 -13.49
N PHE A 49 -6.21 -4.42 -12.58
CA PHE A 49 -7.33 -3.54 -12.95
C PHE A 49 -6.85 -2.29 -13.70
N SER A 50 -5.78 -1.66 -13.21
CA SER A 50 -5.20 -0.47 -13.85
C SER A 50 -4.62 -0.80 -15.23
N ALA A 51 -3.97 -1.97 -15.38
CA ALA A 51 -3.45 -2.45 -16.66
C ALA A 51 -4.57 -2.75 -17.68
N VAL A 52 -5.67 -3.38 -17.24
CA VAL A 52 -6.83 -3.64 -18.09
C VAL A 52 -7.47 -2.33 -18.55
N VAL A 53 -7.68 -1.36 -17.65
CA VAL A 53 -8.22 -0.03 -18.00
C VAL A 53 -7.31 0.70 -18.97
N PHE A 54 -5.99 0.65 -18.76
CA PHE A 54 -5.02 1.23 -19.69
C PHE A 54 -5.09 0.58 -21.09
N LEU A 55 -5.08 -0.75 -21.15
CA LEU A 55 -5.18 -1.49 -22.43
C LEU A 55 -6.49 -1.21 -23.15
N LEU A 56 -7.63 -1.21 -22.44
CA LEU A 56 -8.92 -0.86 -23.01
C LEU A 56 -8.93 0.57 -23.56
N THR A 57 -8.35 1.51 -22.82
CA THR A 57 -8.23 2.90 -23.28
C THR A 57 -7.40 3.01 -24.56
N LEU A 58 -6.29 2.26 -24.66
CA LEU A 58 -5.45 2.24 -25.85
C LEU A 58 -6.17 1.61 -27.06
N VAL A 59 -6.80 0.44 -26.87
CA VAL A 59 -7.51 -0.29 -27.94
C VAL A 59 -8.72 0.50 -28.44
N SER A 60 -9.43 1.19 -27.56
CA SER A 60 -10.59 2.01 -27.91
C SER A 60 -10.24 3.41 -28.42
N PHE A 61 -8.96 3.70 -28.74
CA PHE A 61 -8.49 5.02 -29.18
C PHE A 61 -8.93 6.17 -28.24
N GLY A 62 -8.94 5.91 -26.93
CA GLY A 62 -9.32 6.90 -25.92
C GLY A 62 -10.83 7.05 -25.66
N PHE A 63 -11.70 6.37 -26.41
CA PHE A 63 -13.16 6.46 -26.22
C PHE A 63 -13.59 5.99 -24.81
N LEU A 64 -12.87 5.02 -24.24
CA LEU A 64 -13.08 4.49 -22.89
C LEU A 64 -12.30 5.25 -21.80
N GLY A 65 -11.77 6.44 -22.11
CA GLY A 65 -10.97 7.22 -21.17
C GLY A 65 -11.67 7.55 -19.85
N PHE A 66 -13.01 7.58 -19.82
CA PHE A 66 -13.77 7.79 -18.58
C PHE A 66 -13.51 6.70 -17.52
N LEU A 67 -13.07 5.50 -17.90
CA LEU A 67 -12.73 4.42 -16.97
C LEU A 67 -11.54 4.76 -16.06
N TRP A 68 -10.66 5.68 -16.49
CA TRP A 68 -9.58 6.20 -15.65
C TRP A 68 -10.09 6.93 -14.42
N PHE A 69 -11.32 7.45 -14.46
CA PHE A 69 -11.95 8.07 -13.29
C PHE A 69 -12.14 7.07 -12.15
N LEU A 70 -12.46 5.80 -12.46
CA LEU A 70 -12.59 4.74 -11.46
C LEU A 70 -11.22 4.42 -10.82
N VAL A 71 -10.17 4.35 -11.65
CA VAL A 71 -8.79 4.12 -11.18
C VAL A 71 -8.31 5.29 -10.32
N GLY A 72 -8.60 6.53 -10.71
CA GLY A 72 -8.29 7.74 -9.95
C GLY A 72 -9.03 7.80 -8.61
N LEU A 73 -10.31 7.43 -8.58
CA LEU A 73 -11.08 7.37 -7.34
C LEU A 73 -10.54 6.30 -6.40
N TRP A 74 -10.17 5.13 -6.92
CA TRP A 74 -9.53 4.08 -6.14
C TRP A 74 -8.15 4.49 -5.63
N TRP A 75 -7.35 5.19 -6.44
CA TRP A 75 -6.08 5.77 -6.01
C TRP A 75 -6.26 6.75 -4.83
N LEU A 76 -7.33 7.55 -4.84
CA LEU A 76 -7.69 8.46 -3.75
C LEU A 76 -8.11 7.72 -2.48
N ILE A 77 -8.95 6.68 -2.62
CA ILE A 77 -9.37 5.80 -1.52
C ILE A 77 -8.13 5.17 -0.88
N ASP A 78 -7.13 4.80 -1.68
CA ASP A 78 -5.91 4.21 -1.16
C ASP A 78 -5.11 5.12 -0.24
N ALA A 79 -5.10 6.43 -0.51
CA ALA A 79 -4.47 7.42 0.38
C ALA A 79 -5.04 7.31 1.82
N LEU A 80 -6.35 7.11 1.93
CA LEU A 80 -7.05 6.98 3.21
C LEU A 80 -6.82 5.60 3.86
N LEU A 81 -6.57 4.55 3.06
CA LEU A 81 -6.33 3.21 3.59
C LEU A 81 -4.88 2.99 4.07
N ILE A 82 -3.90 3.74 3.56
CA ILE A 82 -2.49 3.67 3.98
C ILE A 82 -2.30 3.76 5.50
N PRO A 83 -2.88 4.75 6.23
CA PRO A 83 -2.71 4.84 7.68
C PRO A 83 -3.25 3.60 8.41
N GLY A 84 -4.42 3.09 8.00
CA GLY A 84 -5.00 1.88 8.59
C GLY A 84 -4.14 0.64 8.35
N MET A 85 -3.57 0.52 7.15
CA MET A 85 -2.68 -0.60 6.79
C MET A 85 -1.33 -0.54 7.53
N ALA A 86 -0.75 0.65 7.65
CA ALA A 86 0.50 0.86 8.38
C ALA A 86 0.31 0.62 9.90
N ALA A 87 -0.76 1.14 10.47
CA ALA A 87 -1.11 0.92 11.88
C ALA A 87 -1.28 -0.57 12.20
N GLY A 88 -2.07 -1.29 11.39
CA GLY A 88 -2.30 -2.73 11.59
C GLY A 88 -1.06 -3.61 11.41
N ARG A 89 -0.04 -3.15 10.66
CA ARG A 89 1.22 -3.87 10.52
C ARG A 89 2.15 -3.60 11.70
N ASN A 90 2.24 -2.34 12.14
CA ASN A 90 3.07 -1.94 13.26
C ASN A 90 2.57 -2.52 14.58
N THR A 91 1.25 -2.69 14.76
CA THR A 91 0.71 -3.42 15.93
C THR A 91 1.11 -4.89 15.93
N ARG A 92 1.02 -5.59 14.80
CA ARG A 92 1.47 -7.00 14.68
C ARG A 92 2.97 -7.20 14.88
N ILE A 93 3.78 -6.17 14.62
CA ILE A 93 5.21 -6.16 14.92
C ILE A 93 5.40 -5.92 16.41
N ALA A 94 4.68 -4.96 17.00
CA ALA A 94 4.66 -4.73 18.44
C ALA A 94 4.28 -6.02 19.20
N ASP A 95 3.22 -6.72 18.81
CA ASP A 95 2.79 -7.95 19.50
C ASP A 95 3.85 -9.06 19.46
N ARG A 96 4.56 -9.19 18.33
CA ARG A 96 5.66 -10.16 18.17
C ARG A 96 6.89 -9.79 18.99
N VAL A 97 7.25 -8.51 19.00
CA VAL A 97 8.46 -8.01 19.67
C VAL A 97 8.25 -7.89 21.19
N PHE A 98 7.05 -7.51 21.64
CA PHE A 98 6.68 -7.37 23.05
C PHE A 98 6.03 -8.63 23.66
N GLY A 99 5.84 -9.70 22.88
CA GLY A 99 5.52 -11.03 23.39
C GLY A 99 4.15 -11.16 24.05
N ARG A 100 3.14 -10.36 23.66
CA ARG A 100 1.75 -10.62 24.03
C ARG A 100 1.20 -11.71 23.12
N ARG A 101 1.28 -12.97 23.57
CA ARG A 101 0.48 -14.07 23.02
C ARG A 101 -0.97 -13.90 23.41
#